data_AF-A0AAD6NQ98-F1
#
_entry.id   AF-A0AAD6NQ98-F1
#
_cell.length_a   1.000
_cell.length_b   1.000
_cell.length_c   1.000
_cell.angle_alpha   90.00
_cell.angle_beta   90.00
_cell.angle_gamma   90.00
#
_symmetry.space_group_name_H-M   'P 1'
#
loop_
_entity.id
_entity.type
_entity.pdbx_description
1 polymer ?
#
loop_
_entity_poly.entity_id
_entity_poly.type
_entity_poly.pdbx_seq_one_letter_code
_entity_poly.pdbx_strand_id
1 'polypeptide(L)'
;MSIVAKETIEVIAQSIGISNLSEDVALTLAPDVEFRMRQIMQEAIKCMRHSKRTTLTTDDVDGALNLTNVEPIYGFASGGALQFKRAIGHRDLFYVDDKDIDFKDVIEAPLPKAPLDTAVICHWLAIEGVQPAIPENAPLEVIAPPSDGKIIEQNDGFPVDIKLPVKHVLSRELQLYFDKITDLTVRRSDSALFKEALVSLATDSGLHPLVPYFTYFIADEVARGFK
;
A
#
# COMPACT_ATOMS: atom_id res chain seq x y z
N MET A 1 2.07 28.30 -21.74
CA MET A 1 1.60 29.35 -20.81
C MET A 1 1.82 28.82 -19.41
N SER A 2 2.49 29.60 -18.55
CA SER A 2 2.74 29.22 -17.16
C SER A 2 1.42 29.22 -16.38
N ILE A 3 1.31 28.34 -15.37
CA ILE A 3 0.20 28.36 -14.41
C ILE A 3 0.33 29.54 -13.43
N VAL A 4 1.56 30.03 -13.23
CA VAL A 4 1.82 31.18 -12.35
C VAL A 4 1.36 32.45 -13.05
N ALA A 5 0.43 33.17 -12.41
CA ALA A 5 -0.11 34.42 -12.90
C ALA A 5 0.94 35.54 -12.77
N LYS A 6 1.11 36.36 -13.82
CA LYS A 6 2.10 37.46 -13.86
C LYS A 6 1.87 38.47 -12.74
N GLU A 7 0.61 38.65 -12.36
CA GLU A 7 0.17 39.54 -11.27
C GLU A 7 0.82 39.13 -9.93
N THR A 8 1.06 37.82 -9.72
CA THR A 8 1.71 37.31 -8.50
C THR A 8 3.15 37.82 -8.39
N ILE A 9 3.85 37.88 -9.52
CA ILE A 9 5.25 38.33 -9.58
C ILE A 9 5.32 39.85 -9.37
N GLU A 10 4.39 40.60 -9.96
CA GLU A 10 4.28 42.04 -9.78
C GLU A 10 4.00 42.40 -8.32
N VAL A 11 3.11 41.68 -7.64
CA VAL A 11 2.82 41.89 -6.20
C VAL A 11 4.06 41.63 -5.34
N ILE A 12 4.82 40.56 -5.63
CA ILE A 12 6.08 40.29 -4.92
C ILE A 12 7.12 41.40 -5.19
N ALA A 13 7.24 41.86 -6.44
CA ALA A 13 8.15 42.95 -6.79
C ALA A 13 7.80 44.25 -6.04
N GLN A 14 6.52 44.58 -5.94
CA GLN A 14 6.02 45.73 -5.18
C GLN A 14 6.31 45.59 -3.68
N SER A 15 6.23 44.37 -3.11
CA SER A 15 6.57 44.12 -1.69
C SER A 15 8.04 44.41 -1.36
N ILE A 16 8.92 44.26 -2.35
CA ILE A 16 10.36 44.56 -2.24
C ILE A 16 10.65 46.05 -2.53
N GLY A 17 9.65 46.81 -2.98
CA GLY A 17 9.77 48.25 -3.29
C GLY A 17 9.99 48.56 -4.78
N ILE A 18 9.89 47.57 -5.67
CA ILE A 18 9.95 47.76 -7.11
C ILE A 18 8.53 48.00 -7.63
N SER A 19 8.17 49.27 -7.83
CA SER A 19 6.81 49.66 -8.22
C SER A 19 6.50 49.46 -9.70
N ASN A 20 7.50 49.63 -10.58
CA ASN A 20 7.34 49.53 -12.04
C ASN A 20 8.20 48.40 -12.61
N LEU A 21 7.72 47.16 -12.53
CA LEU A 21 8.31 46.01 -13.22
C LEU A 21 7.80 45.97 -14.68
N SER A 22 8.69 45.70 -15.64
CA SER A 22 8.28 45.52 -17.03
C SER A 22 7.48 44.22 -17.20
N GLU A 23 6.38 44.29 -17.97
CA GLU A 23 5.50 43.14 -18.23
C GLU A 23 6.24 41.98 -18.90
N ASP A 24 7.20 42.28 -19.79
CA ASP A 24 8.04 41.26 -20.44
C ASP A 24 8.91 40.49 -19.43
N VAL A 25 9.36 41.15 -18.36
CA VAL A 25 10.14 40.51 -17.30
C VAL A 25 9.27 39.60 -16.46
N ALA A 26 8.06 40.03 -16.11
CA ALA A 26 7.11 39.19 -15.38
C ALA A 26 6.72 37.94 -16.19
N LEU A 27 6.47 38.10 -17.50
CA LEU A 27 6.13 36.99 -18.40
C LEU A 27 7.25 35.98 -18.59
N THR A 28 8.52 36.42 -18.55
CA THR A 28 9.68 35.54 -18.68
C THR A 28 10.08 34.89 -17.36
N LEU A 29 9.84 35.54 -16.22
CA LEU A 29 10.16 34.98 -14.90
C LEU A 29 9.15 33.91 -14.45
N ALA A 30 7.87 34.06 -14.78
CA ALA A 30 6.83 33.07 -14.43
C ALA A 30 7.17 31.61 -14.78
N PRO A 31 7.58 31.29 -16.03
CA PRO A 31 7.95 29.91 -16.36
C PRO A 31 9.21 29.40 -15.64
N ASP A 32 10.17 30.27 -15.29
CA ASP A 32 11.36 29.85 -14.52
C ASP A 32 10.99 29.48 -13.07
N VAL A 33 10.13 30.29 -12.44
CA VAL A 33 9.61 30.00 -11.09
C VAL A 33 8.82 28.69 -11.09
N GLU A 34 7.97 28.48 -12.08
CA GLU A 34 7.21 27.24 -12.22
C GLU A 34 8.14 26.03 -12.43
N PHE A 35 9.20 26.18 -13.24
CA PHE A 35 10.19 25.12 -13.44
C PHE A 35 10.88 24.74 -12.13
N ARG A 36 11.34 25.72 -11.35
CA ARG A 36 11.96 25.48 -10.03
C ARG A 36 10.98 24.82 -9.06
N MET A 37 9.73 25.27 -9.01
CA MET A 37 8.69 24.66 -8.19
C MET A 37 8.49 23.18 -8.56
N ARG A 38 8.35 22.88 -9.86
CA ARG A 38 8.19 21.51 -10.35
C ARG A 38 9.41 20.64 -10.03
N GLN A 39 10.62 21.18 -10.13
CA GLN A 39 11.85 20.48 -9.79
C GLN A 39 11.87 20.05 -8.31
N ILE A 40 11.56 20.97 -7.39
CA ILE A 40 11.47 20.66 -5.94
C ILE A 40 10.39 19.61 -5.69
N MET A 41 9.21 19.76 -6.29
CA MET A 41 8.11 18.81 -6.12
C MET A 41 8.44 17.41 -6.66
N GLN A 42 9.19 17.31 -7.76
CA GLN A 42 9.65 16.02 -8.27
C GLN A 42 10.59 15.31 -7.32
N GLU A 43 11.52 16.03 -6.68
CA GLU A 43 12.39 15.45 -5.65
C GLU A 43 11.61 15.06 -4.40
N ALA A 44 10.65 15.87 -3.97
CA ALA A 44 9.78 15.56 -2.83
C ALA A 44 8.98 14.27 -3.07
N ILE A 45 8.46 14.07 -4.29
CA ILE A 45 7.76 12.83 -4.68
C ILE A 45 8.70 11.62 -4.60
N LYS A 46 9.99 11.78 -4.93
CA LYS A 46 10.97 10.69 -4.77
C LYS A 46 11.19 10.37 -3.28
N CYS A 47 11.37 11.38 -2.43
CA CYS A 47 11.47 11.21 -0.97
C CYS A 47 10.23 10.47 -0.40
N MET A 48 9.03 10.85 -0.83
CA MET A 48 7.77 10.20 -0.44
C MET A 48 7.72 8.72 -0.85
N ARG A 49 8.07 8.41 -2.11
CA ARG A 49 8.10 7.03 -2.62
C ARG A 49 9.13 6.18 -1.90
N HIS A 50 10.31 6.73 -1.60
CA HIS A 50 11.35 6.05 -0.82
C HIS A 50 10.90 5.79 0.63
N SER A 51 10.02 6.63 1.16
CA SER A 51 9.36 6.44 2.46
C SER A 51 8.19 5.44 2.43
N LYS A 52 7.91 4.81 1.28
CA LYS A 52 6.80 3.85 1.08
C LYS A 52 5.41 4.45 1.36
N ARG A 53 5.25 5.77 1.19
CA ARG A 53 3.98 6.48 1.36
C ARG A 53 3.42 6.92 0.01
N THR A 54 2.10 7.12 -0.04
CA THR A 54 1.39 7.68 -1.20
C THR A 54 0.95 9.13 -0.99
N THR A 55 0.96 9.61 0.25
CA THR A 55 0.63 10.98 0.65
C THR A 55 1.90 11.79 0.86
N LEU A 56 2.02 12.91 0.16
CA LEU A 56 3.15 13.84 0.30
C LEU A 56 3.03 14.61 1.62
N THR A 57 4.10 14.64 2.41
CA THR A 57 4.19 15.38 3.67
C THR A 57 5.16 16.55 3.57
N THR A 58 5.10 17.49 4.51
CA THR A 58 6.05 18.62 4.61
C THR A 58 7.49 18.14 4.74
N ASP A 59 7.70 17.06 5.49
CA ASP A 59 9.03 16.45 5.66
C ASP A 59 9.65 15.98 4.34
N ASP A 60 8.83 15.53 3.39
CA ASP A 60 9.31 15.11 2.06
C ASP A 60 9.79 16.33 1.25
N VAL A 61 9.13 17.49 1.41
CA VAL A 61 9.51 18.75 0.78
C VAL A 61 10.77 19.31 1.43
N ASP A 62 10.89 19.26 2.76
CA ASP A 62 12.09 19.68 3.49
C ASP A 62 13.31 18.83 3.08
N GLY A 63 13.11 17.52 2.92
CA GLY A 63 14.12 16.63 2.34
C GLY A 63 14.55 17.05 0.94
N ALA A 64 13.60 17.44 0.08
CA ALA A 64 13.89 17.92 -1.27
C ALA A 64 14.63 19.26 -1.30
N LEU A 65 14.28 20.19 -0.41
CA LEU A 65 14.97 21.48 -0.27
C LEU A 65 16.43 21.28 0.14
N ASN A 66 16.67 20.40 1.11
CA ASN A 66 18.03 20.07 1.55
C ASN A 66 18.86 19.43 0.42
N LEU A 67 18.28 18.50 -0.34
CA LEU A 67 18.94 17.87 -1.49
C LEU A 67 19.30 18.86 -2.61
N THR A 68 18.49 19.91 -2.78
CA THR A 68 18.70 20.94 -3.80
C THR A 68 19.52 22.13 -3.30
N ASN A 69 20.03 22.07 -2.06
CA ASN A 69 20.75 23.14 -1.37
C ASN A 69 19.95 24.46 -1.31
N VAL A 70 18.63 24.36 -1.19
CA VAL A 70 17.76 25.51 -0.94
C VAL A 70 17.60 25.67 0.57
N GLU A 71 17.51 26.92 1.03
CA GLU A 71 17.30 27.22 2.44
C GLU A 71 15.99 26.56 2.96
N PRO A 72 16.02 25.92 4.13
CA PRO A 72 14.85 25.25 4.68
C PRO A 72 13.79 26.27 5.10
N ILE A 73 12.52 25.90 4.91
CA ILE A 73 11.38 26.74 5.24
C ILE A 73 10.82 26.31 6.59
N TYR A 74 11.01 27.14 7.61
CA TYR A 74 10.53 26.86 8.97
C TYR A 74 9.05 27.22 9.17
N GLY A 75 8.42 26.58 10.17
CA GLY A 75 7.05 26.90 10.59
C GLY A 75 5.97 25.94 10.10
N PHE A 76 6.32 24.91 9.33
CA PHE A 76 5.37 23.96 8.74
C PHE A 76 5.28 22.60 9.46
N ALA A 77 5.92 22.46 10.61
CA ALA A 77 5.92 21.23 11.42
C ALA A 77 4.68 21.10 12.35
N SER A 78 3.86 22.15 12.45
CA SER A 78 2.66 22.11 13.30
C SER A 78 1.59 21.23 12.64
N GLY A 79 0.94 20.36 13.43
CA GLY A 79 -0.14 19.48 12.94
C GLY A 79 -1.44 20.22 12.60
N GLY A 80 -1.52 21.53 12.83
CA GLY A 80 -2.69 22.36 12.49
C GLY A 80 -2.73 22.71 11.00
N ALA A 81 -3.90 22.57 10.37
CA ALA A 81 -4.10 23.02 9.01
C ALA A 81 -4.06 24.56 8.94
N LEU A 82 -3.27 25.10 8.01
CA LEU A 82 -3.25 26.54 7.72
C LEU A 82 -4.62 26.99 7.22
N GLN A 83 -5.18 28.02 7.87
CA GLN A 83 -6.48 28.58 7.50
C GLN A 83 -6.30 29.82 6.64
N PHE A 84 -6.54 29.66 5.33
CA PHE A 84 -6.56 30.78 4.40
C PHE A 84 -7.90 31.52 4.48
N LYS A 85 -7.87 32.80 4.83
CA LYS A 85 -9.05 33.68 4.82
C LYS A 85 -8.94 34.70 3.71
N ARG A 86 -10.08 35.01 3.09
CA ARG A 86 -10.17 36.07 2.08
C ARG A 86 -10.24 37.44 2.74
N ALA A 87 -9.47 38.40 2.22
CA ALA A 87 -9.51 39.78 2.70
C ALA A 87 -10.87 40.44 2.40
N ILE A 88 -11.38 41.21 3.36
CA ILE A 88 -12.67 41.91 3.20
C ILE A 88 -12.49 43.00 2.15
N GLY A 89 -13.34 43.00 1.11
CA GLY A 89 -13.30 43.99 0.03
C GLY A 89 -12.49 43.59 -1.20
N HIS A 90 -11.72 42.50 -1.16
CA HIS A 90 -10.94 42.00 -2.29
C HIS A 90 -11.30 40.54 -2.62
N ARG A 91 -11.52 40.23 -3.90
CA ARG A 91 -11.93 38.87 -4.32
C ARG A 91 -10.78 37.89 -4.39
N ASP A 92 -9.59 38.38 -4.73
CA ASP A 92 -8.44 37.53 -5.09
C ASP A 92 -7.28 37.64 -4.07
N LEU A 93 -7.50 38.33 -2.94
CA LEU A 93 -6.50 38.49 -1.89
C LEU A 93 -6.83 37.57 -0.71
N PHE A 94 -5.87 36.71 -0.37
CA PHE A 94 -5.96 35.78 0.75
C PHE A 94 -4.82 36.05 1.73
N TYR A 95 -5.08 35.83 3.01
CA TYR A 95 -4.08 35.90 4.06
C TYR A 95 -4.21 34.65 4.96
N VAL A 96 -3.13 34.34 5.67
CA VAL A 96 -3.11 33.27 6.67
C VAL A 96 -3.67 33.84 7.98
N ASP A 97 -4.72 33.21 8.51
CA ASP A 97 -5.32 33.59 9.79
C ASP A 97 -4.46 33.08 10.95
N ASP A 98 -3.48 33.87 11.35
CA ASP A 98 -2.68 33.61 12.54
C ASP A 98 -3.27 34.34 13.74
N LYS A 99 -3.84 33.56 14.67
CA LYS A 99 -4.36 34.07 15.93
C LYS A 99 -3.24 34.13 16.95
N ASP A 100 -3.11 35.27 17.61
CA ASP A 100 -2.25 35.40 18.78
C ASP A 100 -2.77 34.52 19.91
N ILE A 101 -1.87 33.74 20.52
CA ILE A 101 -2.17 32.84 21.63
C ILE A 101 -1.35 33.33 22.83
N ASP A 102 -1.96 33.37 24.02
CA ASP A 102 -1.22 33.74 25.23
C ASP A 102 -0.27 32.59 25.62
N PHE A 103 0.94 32.93 26.07
CA PHE A 103 1.96 31.94 26.43
C PHE A 103 1.50 31.05 27.58
N LYS A 104 0.65 31.58 28.48
CA LYS A 104 0.08 30.82 29.59
C LYS A 104 -0.76 29.64 29.11
N ASP A 105 -1.58 29.86 28.09
CA ASP A 105 -2.45 28.84 27.52
C ASP A 105 -1.64 27.70 26.89
N VAL A 106 -0.48 28.02 26.30
CA VAL A 106 0.44 27.03 25.72
C VAL A 106 1.14 26.20 26.80
N ILE A 107 1.54 26.82 27.92
CA ILE A 107 2.21 26.14 29.03
C ILE A 107 1.24 25.25 29.80
N GLU A 108 -0.01 25.68 29.97
CA GLU A 108 -1.06 24.95 30.66
C GLU A 108 -1.75 23.89 29.79
N ALA A 109 -1.44 23.85 28.48
CA ALA A 109 -2.02 22.89 27.56
C ALA A 109 -1.70 21.43 27.97
N PRO A 110 -2.70 20.54 28.03
CA PRO A 110 -2.47 19.14 28.40
C PRO A 110 -1.63 18.44 27.33
N LEU A 111 -0.73 17.57 27.77
CA LEU A 111 0.09 16.77 26.87
C LEU A 111 -0.79 15.84 26.01
N PRO A 112 -0.48 15.68 24.71
CA PRO A 112 -1.19 14.73 23.88
C PRO A 112 -0.97 13.30 24.38
N LYS A 113 -1.97 12.44 24.16
CA LYS A 113 -1.84 11.02 24.50
C LYS A 113 -0.81 10.37 23.59
N ALA A 114 0.14 9.66 24.18
CA ALA A 114 1.12 8.89 23.42
C ALA A 114 0.42 7.75 22.67
N PRO A 115 0.78 7.50 21.40
CA PRO A 115 0.33 6.33 20.67
C PRO A 115 0.88 5.05 21.31
N LEU A 116 0.24 3.91 21.02
CA LEU A 116 0.77 2.60 21.39
C LEU A 116 2.06 2.32 20.60
N ASP A 117 2.93 1.49 21.19
CA ASP A 117 4.16 1.05 20.54
C ASP A 117 3.86 0.16 19.32
N THR A 118 4.80 0.12 18.39
CA THR A 118 4.65 -0.63 17.14
C THR A 118 4.76 -2.13 17.41
N ALA A 119 3.72 -2.89 17.05
CA ALA A 119 3.70 -4.35 17.14
C ALA A 119 3.35 -4.99 15.78
N VAL A 120 3.87 -6.19 15.55
CA VAL A 120 3.57 -6.98 14.35
C VAL A 120 2.58 -8.08 14.71
N ILE A 121 1.48 -8.16 13.97
CA ILE A 121 0.46 -9.20 14.11
C ILE A 121 0.45 -10.03 12.83
N CYS A 122 0.61 -11.34 12.96
CA CYS A 122 0.63 -12.26 11.83
C CYS A 122 -0.72 -12.96 11.70
N HIS A 123 -1.21 -13.09 10.47
CA HIS A 123 -2.39 -13.90 10.13
C HIS A 123 -2.20 -14.56 8.76
N TRP A 124 -3.05 -15.54 8.44
CA TRP A 124 -3.05 -16.19 7.13
C TRP A 124 -3.82 -15.36 6.11
N LEU A 125 -3.11 -14.78 5.15
CA LEU A 125 -3.74 -14.09 4.02
C LEU A 125 -4.32 -15.07 3.01
N ALA A 126 -3.66 -16.20 2.76
CA ALA A 126 -4.12 -17.21 1.82
C ALA A 126 -3.63 -18.60 2.23
N ILE A 127 -4.48 -19.61 2.02
CA ILE A 127 -4.15 -21.02 2.15
C ILE A 127 -4.52 -21.67 0.82
N GLU A 128 -3.56 -22.32 0.15
CA GLU A 128 -3.77 -22.97 -1.16
C GLU A 128 -4.37 -22.00 -2.22
N GLY A 129 -4.00 -20.72 -2.17
CA GLY A 129 -4.51 -19.69 -3.08
C GLY A 129 -5.92 -19.17 -2.76
N VAL A 130 -6.56 -19.64 -1.69
CA VAL A 130 -7.86 -19.16 -1.21
C VAL A 130 -7.67 -18.31 0.04
N GLN A 131 -8.27 -17.12 0.06
CA GLN A 131 -8.26 -16.25 1.24
C GLN A 131 -9.26 -16.78 2.28
N PRO A 132 -8.83 -17.12 3.52
CA PRO A 132 -9.73 -17.58 4.55
C PRO A 132 -10.59 -16.43 5.09
N ALA A 133 -11.85 -16.72 5.44
CA ALA A 133 -12.81 -15.76 5.99
C ALA A 133 -12.55 -15.47 7.49
N ILE A 134 -11.44 -14.79 7.76
CA ILE A 134 -11.03 -14.32 9.09
C ILE A 134 -11.31 -12.80 9.17
N PRO A 135 -11.68 -12.21 10.32
CA PRO A 135 -11.95 -10.77 10.42
C PRO A 135 -10.88 -9.83 9.83
N GLU A 136 -9.60 -10.20 9.84
CA GLU A 136 -8.50 -9.42 9.26
C GLU A 136 -8.47 -9.44 7.72
N ASN A 137 -9.12 -10.42 7.08
CA ASN A 137 -9.16 -10.57 5.63
C ASN A 137 -10.41 -9.92 5.05
N ALA A 138 -10.22 -8.83 4.29
CA ALA A 138 -11.33 -8.17 3.60
C ALA A 138 -11.97 -9.09 2.54
N PRO A 139 -13.31 -9.14 2.43
CA PRO A 139 -13.96 -9.90 1.37
C PRO A 139 -13.61 -9.30 0.00
N LEU A 140 -13.35 -10.17 -0.99
CA LEU A 140 -12.88 -9.79 -2.33
C LEU A 140 -13.76 -8.76 -3.05
N GLU A 141 -15.05 -8.69 -2.69
CA GLU A 141 -16.01 -7.74 -3.23
C GLU A 141 -15.68 -6.26 -2.89
N VAL A 142 -14.87 -6.03 -1.85
CA VAL A 142 -14.44 -4.67 -1.42
C VAL A 142 -13.20 -4.20 -2.17
N ILE A 143 -12.43 -5.10 -2.79
CA ILE A 143 -11.20 -4.79 -3.53
C ILE A 143 -11.49 -4.42 -5.00
N ALA A 144 -12.65 -4.84 -5.52
CA ALA A 144 -13.13 -4.42 -6.83
C ALA A 144 -13.69 -2.97 -6.75
N PRO A 145 -13.55 -2.17 -7.83
CA PRO A 145 -14.26 -0.87 -7.90
C PRO A 145 -15.76 -1.10 -7.71
N PRO A 146 -16.48 -0.18 -7.04
CA PRO A 146 -17.88 -0.40 -6.69
C PRO A 146 -18.70 -0.64 -7.96
N SER A 147 -19.25 -1.84 -8.07
CA SER A 147 -20.31 -2.15 -9.03
C SER A 147 -21.63 -1.93 -8.30
N ASP A 148 -22.51 -1.12 -8.91
CA ASP A 148 -23.81 -0.78 -8.36
C ASP A 148 -24.62 -2.04 -8.02
N GLY A 149 -25.04 -2.13 -6.74
CA GLY A 149 -26.24 -2.84 -6.34
C GLY A 149 -26.09 -4.33 -6.01
N LYS A 150 -25.50 -4.66 -4.85
CA LYS A 150 -25.93 -5.83 -4.07
C LYS A 150 -25.97 -5.52 -2.58
N ILE A 151 -27.16 -5.71 -2.01
CA ILE A 151 -27.43 -5.63 -0.57
C ILE A 151 -26.73 -6.82 0.10
N ILE A 152 -25.88 -6.56 1.09
CA ILE A 152 -25.19 -7.60 1.87
C ILE A 152 -26.05 -7.89 3.12
N GLU A 153 -26.68 -9.07 3.15
CA GLU A 153 -27.26 -9.62 4.37
C GLU A 153 -26.13 -10.09 5.29
N GLN A 154 -26.04 -9.51 6.49
CA GLN A 154 -25.17 -9.99 7.56
C GLN A 154 -25.78 -11.27 8.15
N ASN A 155 -25.17 -12.41 7.84
CA ASN A 155 -25.46 -13.66 8.53
C ASN A 155 -24.37 -13.93 9.57
N ASP A 156 -24.78 -13.85 10.83
CA ASP A 156 -23.96 -13.98 12.03
C ASP A 156 -23.75 -15.46 12.38
N GLY A 157 -22.93 -16.13 11.58
CA GLY A 157 -22.51 -17.49 11.82
C GLY A 157 -21.19 -17.73 11.11
N PHE A 158 -20.18 -18.19 11.84
CA PHE A 158 -18.96 -18.74 11.26
C PHE A 158 -19.19 -20.22 10.92
N PRO A 159 -19.59 -20.61 9.70
CA PRO A 159 -19.01 -21.78 9.09
C PRO A 159 -17.72 -21.30 8.44
N VAL A 160 -16.58 -21.71 8.98
CA VAL A 160 -15.38 -21.82 8.15
C VAL A 160 -15.73 -22.89 7.11
N ASP A 161 -16.42 -22.50 6.05
CA ASP A 161 -16.67 -23.32 4.89
C ASP A 161 -15.32 -23.40 4.18
N ILE A 162 -14.46 -24.28 4.72
CA ILE A 162 -13.30 -24.79 4.01
C ILE A 162 -13.91 -25.57 2.84
N LYS A 163 -14.26 -24.85 1.76
CA LYS A 163 -14.61 -25.46 0.49
C LYS A 163 -13.36 -26.20 0.00
N LEU A 164 -13.25 -27.45 0.42
CA LEU A 164 -12.30 -28.42 -0.10
C LEU A 164 -12.75 -28.83 -1.51
N PRO A 165 -11.81 -28.94 -2.46
CA PRO A 165 -10.81 -27.96 -2.81
C PRO A 165 -11.16 -27.33 -4.16
N VAL A 166 -10.46 -26.25 -4.48
CA VAL A 166 -10.14 -25.85 -5.86
C VAL A 166 -10.05 -27.11 -6.72
N LYS A 167 -10.77 -27.20 -7.84
CA LYS A 167 -10.54 -28.27 -8.81
C LYS A 167 -9.05 -28.19 -9.18
N HIS A 168 -8.23 -29.05 -8.59
CA HIS A 168 -6.80 -29.02 -8.84
C HIS A 168 -6.64 -29.25 -10.34
N VAL A 169 -6.09 -28.25 -11.03
CA VAL A 169 -5.76 -28.36 -12.45
C VAL A 169 -4.51 -29.23 -12.51
N LEU A 170 -4.70 -30.55 -12.41
CA LEU A 170 -3.62 -31.51 -12.54
C LEU A 170 -3.23 -31.62 -14.01
N SER A 171 -1.95 -31.44 -14.32
CA SER A 171 -1.43 -31.72 -15.66
C SER A 171 -1.50 -33.23 -15.92
N ARG A 172 -1.52 -33.60 -17.22
CA ARG A 172 -1.48 -35.01 -17.63
C ARG A 172 -0.22 -35.73 -17.10
N GLU A 173 0.90 -35.02 -17.01
CA GLU A 173 2.16 -35.58 -16.50
C GLU A 173 2.10 -35.85 -14.99
N LEU A 174 1.49 -34.95 -14.21
CA LEU A 174 1.27 -35.13 -12.78
C LEU A 174 0.34 -36.30 -12.49
N GLN A 175 -0.68 -36.51 -13.32
CA GLN A 175 -1.56 -37.68 -13.24
C GLN A 175 -0.80 -38.98 -13.53
N LEU A 176 -0.01 -39.02 -14.61
CA LEU A 176 0.82 -40.19 -14.94
C LEU A 176 1.85 -40.49 -13.84
N TYR A 177 2.42 -39.45 -13.23
CA TYR A 177 3.32 -39.59 -12.08
C TYR A 177 2.61 -40.22 -10.88
N PHE A 178 1.42 -39.73 -10.54
CA PHE A 178 0.58 -40.27 -9.47
C PHE A 178 0.19 -41.73 -9.71
N ASP A 179 -0.28 -42.05 -10.92
CA ASP A 179 -0.66 -43.43 -11.31
C ASP A 179 0.53 -44.38 -11.23
N LYS A 180 1.72 -43.92 -11.64
CA LYS A 180 2.94 -44.73 -11.59
C LYS A 180 3.38 -45.01 -10.16
N ILE A 181 3.28 -44.04 -9.25
CA ILE A 181 3.63 -44.24 -7.83
C ILE A 181 2.63 -45.13 -7.12
N THR A 182 1.33 -44.94 -7.35
CA THR A 182 0.28 -45.76 -6.75
C THR A 182 0.36 -47.22 -7.22
N ASP A 183 0.60 -47.46 -8.52
CA ASP A 183 0.80 -48.82 -9.05
C ASP A 183 2.03 -49.52 -8.46
N LEU A 184 3.15 -48.78 -8.32
CA LEU A 184 4.37 -49.30 -7.68
C LEU A 184 4.13 -49.64 -6.20
N THR A 185 3.33 -48.85 -5.50
CA THR A 185 3.03 -49.05 -4.07
C THR A 185 2.17 -50.30 -3.85
N VAL A 186 1.15 -50.53 -4.68
CA VAL A 186 0.23 -51.68 -4.53
C VAL A 186 0.83 -52.99 -5.06
N ARG A 187 1.56 -52.94 -6.18
CA ARG A 187 2.01 -54.17 -6.88
C ARG A 187 3.44 -54.59 -6.57
N ARG A 188 4.32 -53.67 -6.14
CA ARG A 188 5.78 -53.89 -6.09
C ARG A 188 6.47 -53.17 -4.93
N SER A 189 5.99 -53.36 -3.70
CA SER A 189 6.53 -52.76 -2.48
C SER A 189 8.02 -53.06 -2.22
N ASP A 190 8.52 -54.23 -2.66
CA ASP A 190 9.89 -54.68 -2.37
C ASP A 190 10.91 -54.33 -3.48
N SER A 191 10.52 -53.58 -4.51
CA SER A 191 11.39 -53.27 -5.64
C SER A 191 12.41 -52.16 -5.33
N ALA A 192 13.62 -52.24 -5.88
CA ALA A 192 14.58 -51.13 -5.88
C ALA A 192 13.98 -49.83 -6.46
N LEU A 193 13.07 -49.97 -7.44
CA LEU A 193 12.34 -48.86 -8.04
C LEU A 193 11.39 -48.15 -7.07
N PHE A 194 10.85 -48.87 -6.08
CA PHE A 194 10.01 -48.27 -5.03
C PHE A 194 10.84 -47.37 -4.11
N LYS A 195 12.07 -47.80 -3.78
CA LYS A 195 13.00 -46.97 -2.99
C LYS A 195 13.41 -45.69 -3.72
N GLU A 196 13.67 -45.77 -5.03
CA GLU A 196 13.94 -44.57 -5.84
C GLU A 196 12.71 -43.65 -5.96
N ALA A 197 11.51 -44.23 -6.08
CA ALA A 197 10.27 -43.45 -6.09
C ALA A 197 10.05 -42.71 -4.76
N LEU A 198 10.37 -43.31 -3.62
CA LEU A 198 10.31 -42.64 -2.31
C LEU A 198 11.32 -41.49 -2.19
N VAL A 199 12.53 -41.66 -2.73
CA VAL A 199 13.53 -40.58 -2.79
C VAL A 199 13.05 -39.44 -3.69
N SER A 200 12.42 -39.77 -4.83
CA SER A 200 11.79 -38.78 -5.70
C SER A 200 10.69 -38.01 -4.99
N LEU A 201 9.80 -38.69 -4.26
CA LEU A 201 8.71 -38.06 -3.52
C LEU A 201 9.23 -37.12 -2.41
N ALA A 202 10.35 -37.46 -1.78
CA ALA A 202 10.96 -36.65 -0.73
C ALA A 202 11.73 -35.42 -1.25
N THR A 203 12.22 -35.47 -2.49
CA THR A 203 13.11 -34.44 -3.05
C THR A 203 12.41 -33.51 -4.04
N ASP A 204 11.35 -33.99 -4.70
CA ASP A 204 10.65 -33.24 -5.75
C ASP A 204 9.75 -32.13 -5.16
N SER A 205 9.96 -30.90 -5.64
CA SER A 205 9.28 -29.69 -5.18
C SER A 205 7.98 -29.37 -5.93
N GLY A 206 7.62 -30.14 -6.97
CA GLY A 206 6.42 -29.92 -7.79
C GLY A 206 5.14 -30.62 -7.32
N LEU A 207 5.19 -31.33 -6.19
CA LEU A 207 4.15 -32.27 -5.80
C LEU A 207 3.01 -31.67 -4.98
N HIS A 208 3.07 -30.37 -4.69
CA HIS A 208 2.07 -29.66 -3.89
C HIS A 208 0.61 -29.92 -4.32
N PRO A 209 0.25 -29.92 -5.62
CA PRO A 209 -1.12 -30.24 -6.05
C PRO A 209 -1.52 -31.71 -5.84
N LEU A 210 -0.56 -32.62 -5.72
CA LEU A 210 -0.78 -34.07 -5.54
C LEU A 210 -0.87 -34.49 -4.07
N VAL A 211 -0.44 -33.65 -3.12
CA VAL A 211 -0.44 -33.96 -1.68
C VAL A 211 -1.84 -34.36 -1.16
N PRO A 212 -2.95 -33.66 -1.51
CA PRO A 212 -4.29 -34.08 -1.09
C PRO A 212 -4.69 -35.46 -1.64
N TYR A 213 -4.23 -35.80 -2.85
CA TYR A 213 -4.54 -37.09 -3.49
C TYR A 213 -3.72 -38.23 -2.88
N PHE A 214 -2.44 -38.01 -2.59
CA PHE A 214 -1.60 -38.99 -1.90
C PHE A 214 -2.10 -39.26 -0.47
N THR A 215 -2.49 -38.22 0.27
CA THR A 215 -3.04 -38.39 1.63
C THR A 215 -4.35 -39.17 1.62
N TYR A 216 -5.25 -38.89 0.67
CA TYR A 216 -6.47 -39.67 0.47
C TYR A 216 -6.17 -41.14 0.11
N PHE A 217 -5.25 -41.38 -0.83
CA PHE A 217 -4.84 -42.73 -1.23
C PHE A 217 -4.27 -43.53 -0.06
N ILE A 218 -3.35 -42.93 0.72
CA ILE A 218 -2.76 -43.58 1.89
C ILE A 218 -3.85 -43.89 2.93
N ALA A 219 -4.78 -42.98 3.19
CA ALA A 219 -5.86 -43.20 4.14
C ALA A 219 -6.77 -44.37 3.74
N ASP A 220 -7.13 -44.47 2.46
CA ASP A 220 -7.98 -45.56 1.93
C ASP A 220 -7.25 -46.92 1.96
N GLU A 221 -5.98 -46.98 1.53
CA GLU A 221 -5.20 -48.22 1.54
C GLU A 221 -4.91 -48.71 2.96
N VAL A 222 -4.60 -47.80 3.89
CA VAL A 222 -4.45 -48.16 5.32
C VAL A 222 -5.77 -48.70 5.87
N ALA A 223 -6.90 -48.03 5.60
CA ALA A 223 -8.21 -48.49 6.07
C ALA A 223 -8.60 -49.87 5.49
N ARG A 224 -8.22 -50.17 4.24
CA ARG A 224 -8.43 -51.47 3.61
C ARG A 224 -7.51 -52.56 4.16
N GLY A 225 -6.26 -52.22 4.47
CA GLY A 225 -5.27 -53.16 5.02
C GLY A 225 -5.51 -53.57 6.48
N PHE A 226 -6.40 -52.88 7.21
CA PHE A 226 -6.83 -53.26 8.56
C PHE A 226 -7.97 -54.30 8.59
N LYS A 227 -8.36 -54.88 7.44
CA LYS A 227 -9.23 -56.06 7.34
C LYS A 227 -8.42 -57.31 7.00
#